data_AF-A0A3M0Y3K8-F1
#
_entry.id   AF-A0A3M0Y3K8-F1
#
_cell.length_a   1.000
_cell.length_b   1.000
_cell.length_c   1.000
_cell.angle_alpha   90.00
_cell.angle_beta   90.00
_cell.angle_gamma   90.00
#
_symmetry.space_group_name_H-M   'P 1'
#
loop_
_entity.id
_entity.type
_entity.pdbx_description
1 polymer ?
#
loop_
_entity_poly.entity_id
_entity_poly.type
_entity_poly.pdbx_seq_one_letter_code
_entity_poly.pdbx_strand_id
1 'polypeptide(L)'
;MADSDEQAHAYQARAAALSLAHGSSLARLLRAHGRDALARQVEGAIEEAYRIVADEVGREALSAAVRWIAERTEPGAGTRAAASLRH
;
A
#
# COMPACT_ATOMS: atom_id res chain seq x y z
N MET A 1 -14.52 -15.58 -20.94
CA MET A 1 -14.84 -14.18 -20.60
C MET A 1 -14.74 -13.95 -19.10
N ALA A 2 -15.45 -14.69 -18.24
CA ALA A 2 -15.39 -14.54 -16.78
C ALA A 2 -13.96 -14.52 -16.18
N ASP A 3 -13.04 -15.37 -16.67
CA ASP A 3 -11.66 -15.44 -16.19
C ASP A 3 -10.83 -14.17 -16.48
N SER A 4 -11.13 -13.46 -17.58
CA SER A 4 -10.43 -12.21 -17.93
C SER A 4 -10.88 -11.05 -17.05
N ASP A 5 -12.17 -11.01 -16.69
CA ASP A 5 -12.73 -9.96 -15.85
C ASP A 5 -12.28 -10.14 -14.39
N GLU A 6 -12.24 -11.38 -13.91
CA GLU A 6 -11.72 -11.71 -12.58
C GLU A 6 -10.24 -11.35 -12.44
N GLN A 7 -9.42 -11.63 -13.46
CA GLN A 7 -8.02 -11.22 -13.49
C GLN A 7 -7.84 -9.70 -13.51
N ALA A 8 -8.68 -8.97 -14.26
CA ALA A 8 -8.66 -7.51 -14.30
C ALA A 8 -9.02 -6.89 -12.94
N HIS A 9 -10.05 -7.40 -12.25
CA HIS A 9 -10.43 -6.96 -10.91
C HIS A 9 -9.34 -7.24 -9.88
N ALA A 10 -8.75 -8.44 -9.90
CA ALA A 10 -7.63 -8.77 -9.00
C ALA A 10 -6.40 -7.87 -9.25
N TYR A 11 -6.13 -7.53 -10.51
CA TYR A 11 -5.07 -6.60 -10.87
C TYR A 11 -5.34 -5.19 -10.30
N GLN A 12 -6.54 -4.65 -10.48
CA GLN A 12 -6.93 -3.34 -9.96
C GLN A 12 -6.84 -3.28 -8.43
N ALA A 13 -7.34 -4.30 -7.73
CA ALA A 13 -7.25 -4.38 -6.27
C ALA A 13 -5.78 -4.40 -5.78
N ARG A 14 -4.88 -5.11 -6.48
CA ARG A 14 -3.44 -5.12 -6.18
C ARG A 14 -2.77 -3.78 -6.45
N ALA A 15 -3.09 -3.12 -7.56
CA ALA A 15 -2.55 -1.80 -7.89
C ALA A 15 -2.98 -0.74 -6.85
N ALA A 16 -4.24 -0.78 -6.43
CA ALA A 16 -4.76 0.09 -5.39
C ALA A 16 -4.09 -0.18 -4.03
N ALA A 17 -4.00 -1.46 -3.62
CA ALA A 17 -3.31 -1.85 -2.39
C ALA A 17 -1.83 -1.39 -2.38
N LEU A 18 -1.13 -1.46 -3.52
CA LEU A 18 0.27 -1.02 -3.63
C LEU A 18 0.40 0.50 -3.48
N SER A 19 -0.51 1.25 -4.07
CA SER A 19 -0.56 2.71 -3.94
C SER A 19 -0.76 3.14 -2.48
N LEU A 20 -1.68 2.46 -1.76
CA LEU A 20 -1.91 2.68 -0.33
C LEU A 20 -0.67 2.33 0.51
N ALA A 21 0.02 1.23 0.19
CA ALA A 21 1.25 0.83 0.87
C ALA A 21 2.39 1.84 0.69
N HIS A 22 2.52 2.44 -0.50
CA HIS A 22 3.47 3.54 -0.74
C HIS A 22 3.13 4.78 0.09
N GLY A 23 1.84 5.14 0.19
CA GLY A 23 1.38 6.20 1.07
C GLY A 23 1.79 5.97 2.52
N SER A 24 1.58 4.75 3.04
CA SER A 24 1.97 4.39 4.40
C SER A 24 3.48 4.49 4.63
N SER A 25 4.27 4.15 3.61
CA SER A 25 5.73 4.31 3.64
C SER A 25 6.15 5.78 3.66
N LEU A 26 5.46 6.65 2.92
CA LEU A 26 5.67 8.10 2.95
C LEU A 26 5.33 8.68 4.34
N ALA A 27 4.20 8.30 4.94
CA ALA A 27 3.84 8.75 6.29
C ALA A 27 4.91 8.36 7.33
N ARG A 28 5.44 7.14 7.24
CA ARG A 28 6.56 6.68 8.09
C ARG A 28 7.82 7.51 7.89
N LEU A 29 8.17 7.84 6.65
CA LEU A 29 9.32 8.69 6.33
C LEU A 29 9.13 10.09 6.93
N LEU A 30 7.96 10.70 6.75
CA LEU A 30 7.63 12.01 7.32
C LEU A 30 7.78 12.02 8.85
N ARG A 31 7.25 10.98 9.53
CA ARG A 31 7.39 10.81 10.98
C ARG A 31 8.85 10.65 11.40
N ALA A 32 9.65 9.87 10.67
CA ALA A 32 11.08 9.71 10.95
C ALA A 32 11.88 11.02 10.86
N HIS A 33 11.38 12.01 10.11
CA HIS A 33 11.97 13.34 9.98
C HIS A 33 11.27 14.42 10.83
N GLY A 34 10.47 14.04 11.83
CA GLY A 34 9.80 14.98 12.74
C GLY A 34 8.68 15.80 12.09
N ARG A 35 8.12 15.34 10.97
CA ARG A 35 7.02 16.00 10.24
C ARG A 35 5.65 15.40 10.60
N ASP A 36 5.36 15.27 11.89
CA ASP A 36 4.20 14.50 12.38
C ASP A 36 2.84 15.03 11.89
N ALA A 37 2.68 16.34 11.74
CA ALA A 37 1.43 16.92 11.23
C ALA A 37 1.16 16.49 9.78
N LEU A 38 2.19 16.49 8.93
CA LEU A 38 2.07 16.01 7.54
C LEU A 38 1.86 14.50 7.50
N ALA A 39 2.55 13.74 8.35
CA ALA A 39 2.35 12.29 8.45
C ALA A 39 0.88 11.94 8.76
N ARG A 40 0.26 12.64 9.71
CA ARG A 40 -1.17 12.46 10.05
C ARG A 40 -2.10 12.81 8.90
N GLN A 41 -1.82 13.88 8.15
CA GLN A 41 -2.61 14.24 6.98
C GLN A 41 -2.54 13.16 5.89
N VAL A 42 -1.34 12.60 5.66
CA VAL A 42 -1.15 11.48 4.72
C VAL A 42 -1.90 10.23 5.20
N GLU A 43 -1.80 9.89 6.49
CA GLU A 43 -2.54 8.76 7.07
C GLU A 43 -4.05 8.91 6.90
N GLY A 44 -4.60 10.11 7.16
CA GLY A 44 -6.02 10.39 6.93
C GLY A 44 -6.44 10.28 5.46
N ALA A 45 -5.61 10.76 4.53
CA ALA A 45 -5.87 10.62 3.10
C ALA A 45 -5.85 9.14 2.65
N ILE A 46 -4.94 8.32 3.20
CA ILE A 46 -4.88 6.87 2.95
C ILE A 46 -6.13 6.17 3.48
N GLU A 47 -6.61 6.55 4.67
CA GLU A 47 -7.83 5.97 5.24
C GLU A 47 -9.07 6.27 4.38
N GLU A 48 -9.21 7.51 3.88
CA GLU A 48 -10.27 7.87 2.93
C GLU A 48 -10.13 7.08 1.61
N ALA A 49 -8.93 7.04 1.04
CA ALA A 49 -8.68 6.28 -0.19
C ALA A 49 -8.95 4.78 -0.01
N TYR A 50 -8.60 4.20 1.15
CA TYR A 50 -8.93 2.80 1.46
C TYR A 50 -10.43 2.57 1.45
N ARG A 51 -11.23 3.48 2.03
CA ARG A 51 -12.70 3.36 2.04
C ARG A 51 -13.27 3.42 0.63
N ILE A 52 -12.84 4.40 -0.18
CA ILE A 52 -13.27 4.55 -1.58
C ILE A 52 -12.96 3.28 -2.38
N VAL A 53 -11.70 2.82 -2.32
CA VAL A 53 -11.27 1.61 -3.05
C VAL A 53 -12.04 0.39 -2.55
N ALA A 54 -12.23 0.24 -1.24
CA ALA A 54 -12.94 -0.90 -0.68
C ALA A 54 -14.40 -0.97 -1.14
N ASP A 55 -15.04 0.18 -1.37
CA ASP A 55 -16.41 0.25 -1.86
C ASP A 55 -16.47 0.01 -3.38
N GLU A 56 -15.44 0.39 -4.15
CA GLU A 56 -15.36 0.16 -5.60
C GLU A 56 -14.96 -1.27 -5.99
N VAL A 57 -13.91 -1.83 -5.36
CA VAL A 57 -13.35 -3.15 -5.71
C VAL A 57 -13.85 -4.28 -4.81
N GLY A 58 -14.54 -3.93 -3.72
CA GLY A 58 -14.97 -4.86 -2.68
C GLY A 58 -13.92 -5.06 -1.58
N ARG A 59 -14.39 -5.07 -0.33
CA ARG A 59 -13.55 -5.20 0.88
C ARG A 59 -12.73 -6.49 0.88
N GLU A 60 -13.30 -7.60 0.44
CA GLU A 60 -12.60 -8.89 0.40
C GLU A 60 -11.46 -8.91 -0.62
N ALA A 61 -11.71 -8.39 -1.82
CA ALA A 61 -10.68 -8.30 -2.87
C ALA A 61 -9.53 -7.38 -2.46
N LEU A 62 -9.85 -6.22 -1.86
CA LEU A 62 -8.83 -5.31 -1.34
C LEU A 62 -8.04 -5.94 -0.17
N SER A 63 -8.71 -6.64 0.75
CA SER A 63 -8.05 -7.35 1.86
C SER A 63 -7.10 -8.44 1.34
N ALA A 64 -7.55 -9.23 0.37
CA ALA A 64 -6.72 -10.23 -0.29
C ALA A 64 -5.51 -9.61 -1.01
N ALA A 65 -5.69 -8.46 -1.66
CA ALA A 65 -4.62 -7.72 -2.31
C ALA A 65 -3.60 -7.15 -1.30
N VAL A 66 -4.04 -6.58 -0.18
CA VAL A 66 -3.15 -6.09 0.88
C VAL A 66 -2.33 -7.24 1.46
N ARG A 67 -2.95 -8.39 1.74
CA ARG A 67 -2.24 -9.59 2.20
C ARG A 67 -1.21 -10.08 1.18
N TRP A 68 -1.59 -10.13 -0.10
CA TRP A 68 -0.69 -10.51 -1.20
C TRP A 68 0.55 -9.62 -1.29
N ILE A 69 0.43 -8.32 -0.96
CA ILE A 69 1.56 -7.39 -0.87
C ILE A 69 2.40 -7.67 0.36
N ALA A 70 1.78 -7.86 1.54
CA ALA A 70 2.50 -8.15 2.77
C ALA A 70 3.41 -9.38 2.61
N GLU A 71 2.89 -10.46 2.02
CA GLU A 71 3.64 -11.68 1.70
C GLU A 71 4.85 -11.45 0.76
N ARG A 72 4.78 -10.43 -0.10
CA ARG A 72 5.85 -10.10 -1.06
C ARG A 72 6.81 -9.02 -0.58
N THR A 73 6.46 -8.32 0.50
CA THR A 73 7.23 -7.20 1.06
C THR A 73 7.88 -7.55 2.40
N GLU A 74 7.63 -8.74 2.94
CA GLU A 74 8.34 -9.28 4.10
C GLU A 74 9.88 -9.31 3.94
N PRO A 75 10.63 -9.24 5.06
CA PRO A 75 11.97 -8.67 5.08
C PRO A 75 13.05 -9.59 4.51
N GLY A 76 13.35 -9.42 3.23
CA GLY A 76 14.57 -9.91 2.58
C GLY A 76 15.04 -9.07 1.38
N ALA A 77 14.16 -8.22 0.85
CA ALA A 77 14.43 -7.39 -0.32
C ALA A 77 14.80 -5.93 0.00
N GLY A 78 14.22 -5.34 1.06
CA GLY A 78 14.35 -3.90 1.34
C GLY A 78 15.53 -3.49 2.25
N THR A 79 16.09 -4.40 3.04
CA THR A 79 17.12 -4.09 4.05
C THR A 79 18.53 -3.90 3.46
N ARG A 80 18.80 -4.35 2.22
CA ARG A 80 20.09 -4.10 1.55
C ARG A 80 20.21 -2.69 0.98
N ALA A 81 19.13 -2.11 0.46
CA ALA A 81 19.16 -0.77 -0.13
C ALA A 81 19.38 0.35 0.91
N ALA A 82 18.90 0.17 2.14
CA ALA A 82 19.13 1.11 3.24
C ALA A 82 20.51 0.97 3.90
N ALA A 83 21.21 -0.16 3.69
CA ALA A 83 22.57 -0.37 4.17
C ALA A 83 23.62 0.27 3.24
N SER A 84 23.35 0.35 1.93
CA SER A 84 24.27 0.94 0.94
C SER A 84 24.24 2.48 0.85
N LEU A 85 23.29 3.14 1.52
CA LEU A 85 23.20 4.61 1.57
C LEU A 85 23.90 5.22 2.79
N ARG A 86 24.65 4.42 3.56
CA ARG A 86 25.43 4.84 4.74
C ARG A 86 26.95 4.74 4.54
N HIS A 87 27.41 4.83 3.29
CA HIS A 87 28.82 5.00 2.94
C HIS A 87 29.00 6.17 1.98
#